data_AF-A0AAW0QMJ9-F1
#
_entry.id   AF-A0AAW0QMJ9-F1
#
_cell.length_a   1.000
_cell.length_b   1.000
_cell.length_c   1.000
_cell.angle_alpha   90.00
_cell.angle_beta   90.00
_cell.angle_gamma   90.00
#
_symmetry.space_group_name_H-M   'P 1'
#
loop_
_entity.id
_entity.type
_entity.pdbx_description
1 polymer ?
#
loop_
_entity_poly.entity_id
_entity_poly.type
_entity_poly.pdbx_seq_one_letter_code
_entity_poly.pdbx_strand_id
1 'polypeptide(L)'
;MAQLVGLLKSIHGMPDLVVRDETAVKWSELPLLVEGWDEIYNRSESQHSDEIISVIAFIAKLVSAQLLSQNEFLTWVDLDMYTALEKGPEDMSALKKDDVVRLNVNVPIATQWFRHAGLAIWNCESDLGLSKREDSLWQGTAGFSYPRWKFWKERATSVTQSKLVSAGTRDSAKEMVEKMTSIEKQDGL
;
A
#
# COMPACT_ATOMS: atom_id res chain seq x y z
N MET A 1 12.27 -3.81 -26.56
CA MET A 1 10.95 -4.41 -26.31
C MET A 1 10.94 -5.94 -26.40
N ALA A 2 11.33 -6.59 -27.51
CA ALA A 2 11.22 -8.05 -27.65
C ALA A 2 11.96 -8.88 -26.56
N GLN A 3 13.16 -8.46 -26.15
CA GLN A 3 13.93 -9.13 -25.08
C GLN A 3 13.27 -8.99 -23.70
N LEU A 4 12.68 -7.84 -23.42
CA LEU A 4 11.97 -7.56 -22.18
C LEU A 4 10.66 -8.35 -22.08
N VAL A 5 9.91 -8.44 -23.19
CA VAL A 5 8.72 -9.31 -23.29
C VAL A 5 9.11 -10.79 -23.14
N GLY A 6 10.24 -11.21 -23.70
CA GLY A 6 10.78 -12.57 -23.54
C GLY A 6 11.16 -12.87 -22.09
N LEU A 7 11.79 -11.92 -21.39
CA LEU A 7 12.11 -12.03 -19.97
C LEU A 7 10.85 -12.12 -19.11
N LEU A 8 9.85 -11.27 -19.33
CA LEU A 8 8.58 -11.33 -18.60
C LEU A 8 7.85 -12.66 -18.77
N LYS A 9 7.78 -13.18 -20.00
CA LYS A 9 7.20 -14.50 -20.27
C LYS A 9 7.97 -15.61 -19.54
N SER A 10 9.29 -15.47 -19.44
CA SER A 10 10.13 -16.43 -18.73
C SER A 10 9.92 -16.37 -17.23
N ILE A 11 9.77 -15.15 -16.66
CA ILE A 11 9.43 -14.96 -15.25
C ILE A 11 8.04 -15.54 -14.96
N HIS A 12 7.05 -15.27 -15.81
CA HIS A 12 5.69 -15.79 -15.63
C HIS A 12 5.61 -17.33 -15.64
N GLY A 13 6.55 -17.98 -16.33
CA GLY A 13 6.69 -19.44 -16.35
C GLY A 13 7.55 -20.01 -15.22
N MET A 14 8.07 -19.19 -14.31
CA MET A 14 8.87 -19.67 -13.19
C MET A 14 8.01 -20.46 -12.18
N PRO A 15 8.56 -21.52 -11.56
CA PRO A 15 7.86 -22.23 -10.51
C PRO A 15 7.56 -21.29 -9.33
N ASP A 16 6.41 -21.50 -8.70
CA ASP A 16 5.99 -20.77 -7.50
C ASP A 16 7.10 -20.75 -6.44
N LEU A 17 7.34 -19.57 -5.85
CA LEU A 17 8.24 -19.47 -4.70
C LEU A 17 7.51 -19.96 -3.46
N VAL A 18 8.06 -21.00 -2.83
CA VAL A 18 7.55 -21.57 -1.58
C VAL A 18 8.48 -21.18 -0.44
N VAL A 19 7.91 -20.61 0.63
CA VAL A 19 8.62 -20.25 1.86
C VAL A 19 7.89 -20.91 3.02
N ARG A 20 8.60 -21.75 3.80
CA ARG A 20 8.02 -22.49 4.94
C ARG A 20 6.77 -23.31 4.56
N ASP A 21 6.86 -24.04 3.45
CA ASP A 21 5.79 -24.89 2.89
C ASP A 21 4.51 -24.14 2.45
N GLU A 22 4.53 -22.81 2.43
CA GLU A 22 3.46 -21.97 1.90
C GLU A 22 3.90 -21.28 0.61
N THR A 23 3.00 -21.18 -0.36
CA THR A 23 3.25 -20.43 -1.60
C THR A 23 3.33 -18.93 -1.28
N ALA A 24 4.55 -18.40 -1.27
CA ALA A 24 4.81 -16.98 -1.00
C ALA A 24 4.58 -16.10 -2.23
N VAL A 25 5.00 -16.56 -3.42
CA VAL A 25 4.84 -15.81 -4.68
C VAL A 25 4.47 -16.78 -5.80
N LYS A 26 3.39 -16.48 -6.52
CA LYS A 26 3.04 -17.14 -7.77
C LYS A 26 3.45 -16.25 -8.93
N TRP A 27 4.46 -16.67 -9.69
CA TRP A 27 4.93 -15.86 -10.82
C TRP A 27 3.93 -15.85 -11.98
N SER A 28 3.01 -16.82 -12.03
CA SER A 28 1.84 -16.76 -12.92
C SER A 28 0.83 -15.66 -12.54
N GLU A 29 0.90 -15.12 -11.33
CA GLU A 29 0.12 -13.94 -10.93
C GLU A 29 0.87 -12.62 -11.22
N LEU A 30 2.05 -12.69 -11.87
CA LEU A 30 2.79 -11.50 -12.26
C LEU A 30 1.89 -10.64 -13.15
N PRO A 31 1.52 -9.42 -12.72
CA PRO A 31 0.80 -8.50 -13.58
C PRO A 31 1.70 -8.15 -14.78
N LEU A 32 1.14 -7.49 -15.80
CA LEU A 32 1.90 -6.99 -16.96
C LEU A 32 2.85 -5.86 -16.53
N LEU A 33 3.88 -6.21 -15.74
CA LEU A 33 4.71 -5.31 -14.95
C LEU A 33 5.41 -4.26 -15.81
N VAL A 34 5.76 -4.59 -17.05
CA VAL A 34 6.42 -3.66 -17.97
C VAL A 34 5.45 -2.64 -18.55
N GLU A 35 4.19 -3.00 -18.74
CA GLU A 35 3.17 -2.08 -19.23
C GLU A 35 2.65 -1.21 -18.08
N GLY A 36 2.61 -1.74 -16.85
CA GLY A 36 2.17 -1.02 -15.66
C GLY A 36 3.25 -0.20 -14.92
N TRP A 37 4.55 -0.37 -15.18
CA TRP A 37 5.59 0.30 -14.37
C TRP A 37 5.53 1.83 -14.46
N ASP A 38 5.48 2.36 -15.69
CA ASP A 38 5.32 3.81 -15.91
C ASP A 38 3.95 4.30 -15.43
N GLU A 39 2.92 3.46 -15.51
CA GLU A 39 1.58 3.78 -15.02
C GLU A 39 1.52 3.86 -13.49
N ILE A 40 2.31 3.07 -12.76
CA ILE A 40 2.40 3.13 -11.30
C ILE A 40 3.06 4.44 -10.86
N TYR A 41 4.16 4.81 -11.50
CA TYR A 41 4.88 6.04 -11.18
C TYR A 41 4.10 7.30 -11.56
N ASN A 42 3.28 7.23 -12.62
CA ASN A 42 2.47 8.34 -13.10
C ASN A 42 0.97 8.15 -12.81
N ARG A 43 0.62 7.31 -11.83
CA ARG A 43 -0.78 7.00 -11.59
C ARG A 43 -1.56 8.23 -11.16
N SER A 44 -2.77 8.36 -11.70
CA SER A 44 -3.68 9.40 -11.25
C SER A 44 -4.22 9.06 -9.87
N GLU A 45 -4.10 9.99 -8.92
CA GLU A 45 -4.72 9.87 -7.59
C GLU A 45 -6.26 9.83 -7.66
N SER A 46 -6.86 10.14 -8.81
CA SER A 46 -8.31 10.25 -8.99
C SER A 46 -8.91 9.20 -9.94
N GLN A 47 -8.08 8.31 -10.51
CA GLN A 47 -8.54 7.26 -11.42
C GLN A 47 -8.31 5.87 -10.80
N HIS A 48 -9.41 5.15 -10.61
CA HIS A 48 -9.37 3.76 -10.15
C HIS A 48 -8.75 2.85 -11.23
N SER A 49 -7.91 1.90 -10.80
CA SER A 49 -7.37 0.85 -11.66
C SER A 49 -7.17 -0.44 -10.85
N ASP A 50 -7.81 -1.52 -11.29
CA ASP A 50 -7.64 -2.84 -10.68
C ASP A 50 -6.26 -3.42 -11.00
N GLU A 51 -5.66 -3.02 -12.13
CA GLU A 51 -4.30 -3.36 -12.52
C GLU A 51 -3.30 -2.81 -11.50
N ILE A 52 -3.41 -1.52 -11.14
CA ILE A 52 -2.54 -0.90 -10.13
C ILE A 52 -2.68 -1.61 -8.78
N ILE A 53 -3.91 -1.90 -8.35
CA ILE A 53 -4.15 -2.64 -7.09
C ILE A 53 -3.48 -4.02 -7.15
N SER A 54 -3.61 -4.73 -8.26
CA SER A 54 -3.00 -6.05 -8.45
C SER A 54 -1.48 -6.00 -8.45
N VAL A 55 -0.89 -4.97 -9.08
CA VAL A 55 0.56 -4.77 -9.05
C VAL A 55 1.05 -4.48 -7.64
N ILE A 56 0.42 -3.53 -6.93
CA ILE A 56 0.82 -3.21 -5.55
C ILE A 56 0.66 -4.42 -4.62
N ALA A 57 -0.40 -5.22 -4.79
CA ALA A 57 -0.54 -6.49 -4.08
C ALA A 57 0.61 -7.47 -4.36
N PHE A 58 1.00 -7.61 -5.63
CA PHE A 58 2.13 -8.46 -6.00
C PHE A 58 3.45 -7.97 -5.39
N ILE A 59 3.73 -6.66 -5.47
CA ILE A 59 4.92 -6.05 -4.86
C ILE A 59 4.93 -6.26 -3.35
N ALA A 60 3.80 -6.05 -2.67
CA ALA A 60 3.68 -6.27 -1.24
C ALA A 60 3.96 -7.75 -0.87
N LYS A 61 3.57 -8.72 -1.71
CA LYS A 61 3.98 -10.13 -1.53
C LYS A 61 5.50 -10.31 -1.67
N LEU A 62 6.15 -9.64 -2.63
CA LEU A 62 7.62 -9.68 -2.76
C LEU A 62 8.32 -9.09 -1.53
N VAL A 63 7.81 -8.00 -0.97
CA VAL A 63 8.32 -7.41 0.28
C VAL A 63 8.19 -8.40 1.43
N SER A 64 7.03 -9.04 1.57
CA SER A 64 6.79 -10.06 2.60
C SER A 64 7.76 -11.24 2.49
N ALA A 65 8.10 -11.61 1.25
CA ALA A 65 9.11 -12.63 0.94
C ALA A 65 10.57 -12.14 1.06
N GLN A 66 10.80 -10.89 1.49
CA GLN A 66 12.12 -10.25 1.64
C GLN A 66 12.94 -10.21 0.33
N LEU A 67 12.26 -10.09 -0.81
CA LEU A 67 12.88 -10.04 -2.14
C LEU A 67 13.16 -8.63 -2.64
N LEU A 68 12.72 -7.60 -1.91
CA LEU A 68 12.94 -6.20 -2.22
C LEU A 68 13.72 -5.51 -1.10
N SER A 69 14.54 -4.53 -1.47
CA SER A 69 15.29 -3.73 -0.50
C SER A 69 14.33 -2.85 0.32
N GLN A 70 14.68 -2.61 1.59
CA GLN A 70 13.87 -1.79 2.50
C GLN A 70 13.64 -0.38 1.96
N ASN A 71 14.69 0.25 1.42
CA ASN A 71 14.61 1.62 0.91
C ASN A 71 13.66 1.74 -0.30
N GLU A 72 13.69 0.76 -1.21
CA GLU A 72 12.82 0.78 -2.39
C GLU A 72 11.35 0.64 -2.00
N PHE A 73 10.99 -0.36 -1.20
CA PHE A 73 9.57 -0.58 -0.91
C PHE A 73 9.00 0.46 0.06
N LEU A 74 9.78 0.94 1.04
CA LEU A 74 9.28 1.93 1.99
C LEU A 74 8.98 3.28 1.33
N THR A 75 9.69 3.63 0.27
CA THR A 75 9.36 4.84 -0.52
C THR A 75 7.97 4.73 -1.13
N TRP A 76 7.55 3.53 -1.54
CA TRP A 76 6.24 3.29 -2.15
C TRP A 76 5.13 3.23 -1.10
N VAL A 77 5.40 2.58 0.04
CA VAL A 77 4.50 2.62 1.21
C VAL A 77 4.30 4.08 1.64
N ASP A 78 5.37 4.86 1.78
CA ASP A 78 5.28 6.28 2.17
C ASP A 78 4.36 7.09 1.23
N LEU A 79 4.52 6.94 -0.09
CA LEU A 79 3.68 7.62 -1.07
C LEU A 79 2.21 7.18 -0.99
N ASP A 80 1.96 5.86 -0.97
CA ASP A 80 0.62 5.31 -0.98
C ASP A 80 -0.16 5.70 0.29
N MET A 81 0.53 5.69 1.44
CA MET A 81 -0.04 6.07 2.72
C MET A 81 -0.28 7.56 2.82
N TYR A 82 0.64 8.38 2.30
CA TYR A 82 0.43 9.82 2.17
C TYR A 82 -0.83 10.12 1.35
N THR A 83 -0.95 9.55 0.14
CA THR A 83 -2.09 9.83 -0.73
C THR A 83 -3.38 9.25 -0.18
N ALA A 84 -3.37 8.12 0.51
CA ALA A 84 -4.58 7.50 1.06
C ALA A 84 -5.04 8.10 2.39
N LEU A 85 -4.13 8.45 3.30
CA LEU A 85 -4.48 8.70 4.72
C LEU A 85 -3.96 10.03 5.28
N GLU A 86 -2.88 10.58 4.72
CA GLU A 86 -2.26 11.80 5.25
C GLU A 86 -2.70 13.07 4.51
N LYS A 87 -3.05 12.99 3.23
CA LYS A 87 -3.55 14.14 2.48
C LYS A 87 -5.04 14.39 2.77
N GLY A 88 -5.51 15.62 2.58
CA GLY A 88 -6.92 16.04 2.73
C GLY A 88 -7.27 16.59 4.12
N PRO A 89 -8.56 16.79 4.42
CA PRO A 89 -8.96 17.36 5.71
C PRO A 89 -8.78 16.38 6.87
N GLU A 90 -8.50 16.94 8.05
CA GLU A 90 -8.44 16.18 9.30
C GLU A 90 -9.81 15.57 9.64
N ASP A 91 -10.89 16.33 9.53
CA ASP A 91 -12.25 15.83 9.74
C ASP A 91 -12.84 15.21 8.46
N MET A 92 -13.26 13.94 8.55
CA MET A 92 -13.93 13.23 7.46
C MET A 92 -15.30 13.83 7.09
N SER A 93 -15.92 14.61 7.97
CA SER A 93 -17.16 15.33 7.65
C SER A 93 -16.94 16.49 6.67
N ALA A 94 -15.70 16.99 6.56
CA ALA A 94 -15.30 18.11 5.72
C ALA A 94 -14.77 17.69 4.34
N LEU A 95 -14.87 16.40 3.97
CA LEU A 95 -14.40 15.89 2.68
C LEU A 95 -15.12 16.58 1.52
N LYS A 96 -14.34 17.10 0.57
CA LYS A 96 -14.85 17.60 -0.71
C LYS A 96 -14.93 16.47 -1.73
N LYS A 97 -15.55 16.75 -2.88
CA LYS A 97 -15.70 15.77 -3.97
C LYS A 97 -14.36 15.13 -4.36
N ASP A 98 -13.32 15.93 -4.51
CA ASP A 98 -12.00 15.45 -4.92
C ASP A 98 -11.33 14.60 -3.83
N ASP A 99 -11.58 14.92 -2.55
CA ASP A 99 -11.11 14.08 -1.44
C ASP A 99 -11.79 12.71 -1.45
N VAL A 100 -13.11 12.67 -1.68
CA VAL A 100 -13.87 11.42 -1.76
C VAL A 100 -13.37 10.57 -2.93
N VAL A 101 -13.13 11.17 -4.10
CA VAL A 101 -12.59 10.47 -5.27
C VAL A 101 -11.21 9.89 -4.94
N ARG A 102 -10.30 10.70 -4.39
CA ARG A 102 -8.96 10.25 -3.99
C ARG A 102 -9.01 9.10 -2.99
N LEU A 103 -9.83 9.20 -1.95
CA LEU A 103 -9.97 8.14 -0.95
C LEU A 103 -10.49 6.84 -1.59
N ASN A 104 -11.49 6.95 -2.48
CA ASN A 104 -12.04 5.78 -3.16
C ASN A 104 -11.02 5.05 -4.03
N VAL A 105 -10.06 5.77 -4.61
CA VAL A 105 -8.99 5.20 -5.44
C VAL A 105 -7.84 4.65 -4.60
N ASN A 106 -7.36 5.40 -3.60
CA ASN A 106 -6.06 5.12 -2.99
C ASN A 106 -6.14 4.27 -1.73
N VAL A 107 -7.26 4.27 -1.00
CA VAL A 107 -7.41 3.39 0.17
C VAL A 107 -7.32 1.90 -0.22
N PRO A 108 -8.00 1.40 -1.28
CA PRO A 108 -7.85 0.01 -1.71
C PRO A 108 -6.41 -0.38 -2.09
N ILE A 109 -5.64 0.56 -2.66
CA ILE A 109 -4.23 0.38 -2.99
C ILE A 109 -3.41 0.25 -1.69
N ALA A 110 -3.56 1.22 -0.78
CA ALA A 110 -2.87 1.22 0.50
C ALA A 110 -3.16 -0.04 1.34
N THR A 111 -4.38 -0.57 1.27
CA THR A 111 -4.77 -1.82 1.96
C THR A 111 -3.91 -3.01 1.56
N GLN A 112 -3.42 -3.07 0.31
CA GLN A 112 -2.60 -4.20 -0.14
C GLN A 112 -1.27 -4.31 0.62
N TRP A 113 -0.68 -3.18 1.01
CA TRP A 113 0.54 -3.17 1.83
C TRP A 113 0.33 -3.84 3.17
N PHE A 114 -0.77 -3.56 3.85
CA PHE A 114 -1.05 -4.20 5.15
C PHE A 114 -1.44 -5.65 4.99
N ARG A 115 -2.31 -5.95 4.01
CA ARG A 115 -2.77 -7.30 3.71
C ARG A 115 -1.59 -8.25 3.54
N HIS A 116 -0.59 -7.86 2.75
CA HIS A 116 0.49 -8.75 2.34
C HIS A 116 1.84 -8.49 3.04
N ALA A 117 2.16 -7.23 3.34
CA ALA A 117 3.46 -6.80 3.87
C ALA A 117 3.38 -6.11 5.24
N GLY A 118 2.23 -6.11 5.91
CA GLY A 118 2.04 -5.31 7.14
C GLY A 118 3.05 -5.64 8.25
N LEU A 119 3.43 -6.91 8.41
CA LEU A 119 4.43 -7.32 9.40
C LEU A 119 5.85 -6.87 9.01
N ALA A 120 6.17 -6.88 7.71
CA ALA A 120 7.45 -6.38 7.22
C ALA A 120 7.56 -4.87 7.46
N ILE A 121 6.47 -4.11 7.25
CA ILE A 121 6.40 -2.68 7.55
C ILE A 121 6.55 -2.43 9.05
N TRP A 122 5.81 -3.17 9.89
CA TRP A 122 5.86 -3.05 11.35
C TRP A 122 7.27 -3.22 11.92
N ASN A 123 8.02 -4.20 11.39
CA ASN A 123 9.37 -4.50 11.83
C ASN A 123 10.45 -3.57 11.24
N CYS A 124 10.07 -2.54 10.48
CA CYS A 124 11.01 -1.72 9.73
C CYS A 124 11.07 -0.29 10.28
N GLU A 125 11.72 -0.09 11.41
CA GLU A 125 12.02 1.26 11.90
C GLU A 125 13.05 1.93 10.96
N SER A 126 12.60 2.95 10.22
CA SER A 126 13.42 3.57 9.18
C SER A 126 13.00 5.01 8.92
N ASP A 127 13.99 5.91 8.98
CA ASP A 127 13.92 7.25 8.38
C ASP A 127 14.40 7.17 6.93
N LEU A 128 13.54 7.54 6.00
CA LEU A 128 13.87 7.54 4.57
C LEU A 128 14.65 8.79 4.13
N GLY A 129 14.83 9.78 5.01
CA GLY A 129 15.47 11.06 4.66
C GLY A 129 14.69 11.86 3.62
N LEU A 130 13.41 11.54 3.39
CA LEU A 130 12.55 12.23 2.44
C LEU A 130 12.13 13.59 3.02
N SER A 131 12.05 14.58 2.14
CA SER A 131 11.48 15.89 2.49
C SER A 131 10.02 15.75 2.88
N LYS A 132 9.60 16.47 3.93
CA LYS A 132 8.19 16.54 4.31
C LYS A 132 7.35 17.11 3.18
N ARG A 133 6.16 16.54 2.97
CA ARG A 133 5.14 17.07 2.06
C ARG A 133 4.33 18.12 2.81
N GLU A 134 4.27 19.35 2.30
CA GLU A 134 3.67 20.51 2.99
C GLU A 134 2.19 20.32 3.31
N ASP A 135 1.47 19.54 2.49
CA ASP A 135 0.04 19.25 2.63
C ASP A 135 -0.26 17.92 3.34
N SER A 136 0.76 17.26 3.92
CA SER A 136 0.54 16.08 4.75
C SER A 136 0.01 16.46 6.13
N LEU A 137 -1.02 15.77 6.60
CA LEU A 137 -1.46 15.82 8.00
C LEU A 137 -0.45 15.19 8.96
N TRP A 138 0.43 14.31 8.46
CA TRP A 138 1.53 13.76 9.26
C TRP A 138 2.72 14.72 9.26
N GLN A 139 3.02 15.28 10.44
CA GLN A 139 4.10 16.26 10.62
C GLN A 139 5.37 15.66 11.22
N GLY A 140 5.42 14.35 11.45
CA GLY A 140 6.60 13.64 11.98
C GLY A 140 7.65 13.32 10.92
N THR A 141 8.53 12.37 11.22
CA THR A 141 9.57 11.87 10.29
C THR A 141 8.96 11.08 9.15
N ALA A 142 9.56 11.19 7.96
CA ALA A 142 9.19 10.36 6.80
C ALA A 142 9.66 8.91 6.99
N GLY A 143 9.10 7.97 6.23
CA GLY A 143 9.31 6.54 6.46
C GLY A 143 8.39 5.96 7.54
N PHE A 144 8.80 4.86 8.15
CA PHE A 144 7.99 4.15 9.14
C PHE A 144 8.41 4.51 10.56
N SER A 145 7.41 4.71 11.42
CA SER A 145 7.57 4.77 12.87
C SER A 145 6.27 4.32 13.53
N TYR A 146 6.34 3.80 14.76
CA TYR A 146 5.13 3.41 15.51
C TYR A 146 4.11 4.54 15.68
N PRO A 147 4.52 5.80 15.96
CA PRO A 147 3.58 6.93 15.97
C PRO A 147 2.88 7.14 14.62
N ARG A 148 3.60 7.01 13.50
CA ARG A 148 3.01 7.16 12.15
C ARG A 148 2.08 6.00 11.81
N TRP A 149 2.43 4.78 12.20
CA TRP A 149 1.54 3.63 12.09
C TRP A 149 0.22 3.85 12.84
N LYS A 150 0.30 4.32 14.09
CA LYS A 150 -0.89 4.65 14.88
C LYS A 150 -1.74 5.73 14.19
N PHE A 151 -1.09 6.78 13.69
CA PHE A 151 -1.74 7.82 12.91
C PHE A 151 -2.49 7.24 11.69
N TRP A 152 -1.85 6.39 10.90
CA TRP A 152 -2.49 5.71 9.76
C TRP A 152 -3.70 4.88 10.18
N LYS A 153 -3.59 4.13 11.28
CA LYS A 153 -4.69 3.31 11.81
C LYS A 153 -5.88 4.16 12.23
N GLU A 154 -5.64 5.29 12.90
CA GLU A 154 -6.69 6.24 13.29
C GLU A 154 -7.37 6.84 12.06
N ARG A 155 -6.60 7.26 11.06
CA ARG A 155 -7.14 7.77 9.78
C ARG A 155 -7.97 6.73 9.06
N ALA A 156 -7.48 5.49 8.94
CA ALA A 156 -8.21 4.38 8.32
C ALA A 156 -9.50 4.07 9.09
N THR A 157 -9.47 4.10 10.43
CA THR A 157 -10.66 3.94 11.28
C THR A 157 -11.71 5.00 10.95
N SER A 158 -11.31 6.27 10.81
CA SER A 158 -12.22 7.35 10.40
C SER A 158 -12.80 7.12 9.00
N VAL A 159 -12.03 6.56 8.06
CA VAL A 159 -12.55 6.18 6.72
C VAL A 159 -13.65 5.12 6.86
N THR A 160 -13.51 4.12 7.73
CA THR A 160 -14.54 3.07 7.92
C THR A 160 -15.91 3.62 8.34
N GLN A 161 -15.93 4.79 8.99
CA GLN A 161 -17.14 5.43 9.51
C GLN A 161 -17.75 6.44 8.53
N SER A 162 -17.00 6.84 7.49
CA SER A 162 -17.45 7.87 6.56
C SER A 162 -18.49 7.35 5.58
N LYS A 163 -19.68 7.98 5.59
CA LYS A 163 -20.75 7.71 4.63
C LYS A 163 -20.51 8.35 3.25
N LEU A 164 -19.50 9.22 3.14
CA LEU A 164 -19.19 9.94 1.90
C LEU A 164 -18.40 9.09 0.90
N VAL A 165 -17.56 8.18 1.40
CA VAL A 165 -16.79 7.24 0.57
C VAL A 165 -17.63 6.01 0.18
N SER A 166 -17.14 5.24 -0.79
CA SER A 166 -17.82 4.04 -1.25
C SER A 166 -17.82 2.93 -0.18
N ALA A 167 -18.71 1.94 -0.31
CA ALA A 167 -18.71 0.78 0.57
C ALA A 167 -17.39 -0.01 0.47
N GLY A 168 -16.90 -0.28 -0.74
CA GLY A 168 -15.63 -1.00 -0.94
C GLY A 168 -14.41 -0.28 -0.34
N THR A 169 -14.45 1.06 -0.30
CA THR A 169 -13.42 1.87 0.37
C THR A 169 -13.48 1.73 1.89
N ARG A 170 -14.69 1.72 2.48
CA ARG A 170 -14.85 1.43 3.91
C ARG A 170 -14.39 0.02 4.25
N ASP A 171 -14.72 -0.96 3.41
CA ASP A 171 -14.34 -2.36 3.61
C ASP A 171 -12.82 -2.54 3.53
N SER A 172 -12.18 -1.92 2.54
CA SER A 172 -10.71 -1.87 2.41
C SER A 172 -10.04 -1.23 3.63
N ALA A 173 -10.58 -0.12 4.13
CA ALA A 173 -10.07 0.53 5.35
C ALA A 173 -10.28 -0.33 6.59
N LYS A 174 -11.41 -1.04 6.68
CA LYS A 174 -11.71 -1.94 7.80
C LYS A 174 -10.71 -3.09 7.83
N GLU A 175 -10.45 -3.71 6.68
CA GLU A 175 -9.46 -4.77 6.57
C GLU A 175 -8.05 -4.29 6.97
N MET A 176 -7.67 -3.09 6.54
CA MET A 176 -6.42 -2.45 6.95
C MET A 176 -6.32 -2.35 8.48
N VAL A 177 -7.36 -1.80 9.14
CA VAL A 177 -7.40 -1.65 10.60
C VAL A 177 -7.35 -3.01 11.31
N GLU A 178 -8.08 -4.01 10.81
CA GLU A 178 -8.09 -5.37 11.36
C GLU A 178 -6.69 -6.00 11.28
N LYS A 179 -6.02 -5.87 10.13
CA LYS A 179 -4.69 -6.40 9.91
C LYS A 179 -3.65 -5.72 10.79
N MET A 180 -3.71 -4.39 10.90
CA MET A 180 -2.83 -3.63 11.79
C MET A 180 -3.01 -4.05 13.26
N THR A 181 -4.26 -4.19 13.70
CA THR A 181 -4.59 -4.65 15.06
C THR A 181 -4.10 -6.07 15.32
N SER A 182 -4.19 -6.96 14.32
CA SER A 182 -3.67 -8.33 14.44
C SER A 182 -2.15 -8.35 14.61
N ILE A 183 -1.43 -7.45 13.94
CA ILE A 183 0.04 -7.38 14.01
C ILE A 183 0.47 -6.86 15.38
N GLU A 184 -0.13 -5.76 15.85
CA GLU A 184 0.13 -5.20 17.20
C GLU A 184 -0.02 -6.27 18.29
N LYS A 185 -1.12 -7.04 18.23
CA LYS A 185 -1.39 -8.12 19.20
C LYS A 185 -0.36 -9.25 19.15
N GLN A 186 0.17 -9.57 17.97
CA GLN A 186 1.20 -10.60 17.82
C GLN A 186 2.53 -10.18 18.45
N ASP A 187 2.80 -8.87 18.45
CA ASP A 187 4.01 -8.28 19.02
C ASP A 187 3.88 -7.95 20.53
N GLY A 188 2.70 -8.17 21.11
CA GLY A 188 2.43 -7.98 22.54
C GLY A 188 1.96 -6.57 22.94
N LEU A 189 1.42 -5.80 21.98
CA LEU A 189 0.83 -4.47 22.19
C LEU A 189 -0.69 -4.46 22.01
#